data_AF-A0AAV5EBC6-F1
#
_entry.id   AF-A0AAV5EBC6-F1
#
_cell.length_a   1.000
_cell.length_b   1.000
_cell.length_c   1.000
_cell.angle_alpha   90.00
_cell.angle_beta   90.00
_cell.angle_gamma   90.00
#
_symmetry.space_group_name_H-M   'P 1'
#
loop_
_entity.id
_entity.type
_entity.pdbx_description
1 polymer ?
#
loop_
_entity_poly.entity_id
_entity_poly.type
_entity_poly.pdbx_seq_one_letter_code
_entity_poly.pdbx_strand_id
1 'polypeptide(L)'
;MARVFLVLVAALTVAFLAAPARSAWVDSDYPSSVSCGVTVPVEQCNPADAAANSACRDMCHYGGCRGGQCVSDGPFGGGRGCRCRR
;
A
#
# COMPACT_ATOMS: atom_id res chain seq x y z
N MET A 1 2.48 -10.12 38.67
CA MET A 1 1.47 -10.11 37.60
C MET A 1 1.42 -8.78 36.83
N ALA A 2 1.45 -7.61 37.50
CA ALA A 2 1.39 -6.29 36.83
C ALA A 2 2.47 -6.04 35.75
N ARG A 3 3.70 -6.52 35.97
CA ARG A 3 4.80 -6.37 35.01
C ARG A 3 4.57 -7.15 33.71
N VAL A 4 4.01 -8.36 33.80
CA VAL A 4 3.69 -9.19 32.63
C VAL A 4 2.58 -8.52 31.82
N PHE A 5 1.59 -7.94 32.50
CA PHE A 5 0.50 -7.21 31.87
C PHE A 5 1.00 -5.97 31.12
N LEU A 6 1.89 -5.18 31.73
CA LEU A 6 2.53 -4.02 31.09
C LEU A 6 3.34 -4.39 29.85
N VAL A 7 4.09 -5.49 29.90
CA VAL A 7 4.87 -5.98 28.74
C VAL A 7 3.93 -6.42 27.62
N LEU A 8 2.82 -7.09 27.95
CA LEU A 8 1.84 -7.52 26.95
C LEU A 8 1.19 -6.31 26.26
N VAL A 9 0.78 -5.30 27.03
CA VAL A 9 0.17 -4.07 26.51
C VAL A 9 1.15 -3.31 25.62
N ALA A 10 2.43 -3.21 26.02
CA ALA A 10 3.47 -2.57 25.22
C ALA A 10 3.75 -3.33 23.91
N ALA A 11 3.78 -4.66 23.94
CA ALA A 11 3.97 -5.47 22.74
C ALA A 11 2.77 -5.34 21.77
N LEU A 12 1.55 -5.29 22.30
CA LEU A 12 0.33 -5.09 21.52
C LEU A 12 0.30 -3.71 20.87
N THR A 13 0.63 -2.64 21.59
CA THR A 13 0.66 -1.28 21.01
C THR A 13 1.71 -1.14 19.91
N VAL A 14 2.90 -1.71 20.08
CA VAL A 14 3.93 -1.74 19.02
C VAL A 14 3.44 -2.54 17.81
N ALA A 15 2.78 -3.68 18.01
CA ALA A 15 2.22 -4.47 16.91
C ALA A 15 1.11 -3.74 16.14
N PHE A 16 0.26 -2.97 16.83
CA PHE A 16 -0.78 -2.15 16.20
C PHE A 16 -0.21 -0.96 15.43
N LEU A 17 0.85 -0.31 15.95
CA LEU A 17 1.52 0.80 15.26
C LEU A 17 2.37 0.31 14.07
N ALA A 18 2.89 -0.91 14.14
CA ALA A 18 3.64 -1.54 13.06
C ALA A 18 2.74 -2.24 12.03
N ALA A 19 1.42 -2.29 12.24
CA ALA A 19 0.49 -2.81 11.25
C ALA A 19 0.51 -1.85 10.06
N PRO A 20 1.00 -2.26 8.88
CA PRO A 20 0.88 -1.42 7.69
C PRO A 20 -0.61 -1.19 7.46
N ALA A 21 -1.01 0.04 7.17
CA ALA A 21 -2.41 0.40 6.93
C ALA A 21 -2.94 -0.36 5.70
N ARG A 22 -3.42 -1.59 5.92
CA ARG A 22 -3.91 -2.49 4.87
C ARG A 22 -5.26 -2.04 4.30
N SER A 23 -5.94 -1.12 4.98
CA SER A 23 -7.31 -0.72 4.64
C SER A 23 -7.44 0.38 3.60
N ALA A 24 -6.39 1.14 3.29
CA ALA A 24 -6.55 2.23 2.31
C ALA A 24 -6.59 1.75 0.85
N TRP A 25 -6.18 0.50 0.59
CA TRP A 25 -6.20 -0.11 -0.74
C TRP A 25 -7.53 -0.85 -1.04
N VAL A 26 -8.40 -1.00 -0.04
CA VAL A 26 -9.54 -1.94 -0.06
C VAL A 26 -10.90 -1.23 0.12
N ASP A 27 -10.94 0.07 0.42
CA ASP A 27 -12.18 0.74 0.84
C ASP A 27 -12.96 1.46 -0.29
N SER A 28 -12.43 1.56 -1.50
CA SER A 28 -13.19 2.09 -2.64
C SER A 28 -12.79 1.34 -3.88
N ASP A 29 -13.75 0.59 -4.43
CA ASP A 29 -13.71 -0.04 -5.75
C ASP A 29 -12.34 -0.61 -6.09
N TYR A 30 -12.08 -1.88 -5.77
CA TYR A 30 -11.14 -2.65 -6.57
C TYR A 30 -11.70 -2.59 -8.00
N PRO A 31 -11.22 -1.69 -8.88
CA PRO A 31 -11.88 -1.49 -10.14
C PRO A 31 -11.63 -2.81 -10.86
N SER A 32 -12.70 -3.49 -11.23
CA SER A 32 -12.67 -4.79 -11.90
C SER A 32 -11.90 -4.78 -13.23
N SER A 33 -11.31 -3.64 -13.61
CA SER A 33 -10.30 -3.47 -14.65
C SER A 33 -9.24 -2.44 -14.24
N VAL A 34 -8.21 -2.86 -13.51
CA VAL A 34 -7.01 -2.03 -13.37
C VAL A 34 -6.34 -1.96 -14.74
N SER A 35 -6.35 -0.78 -15.38
CA SER A 35 -5.86 -0.63 -16.75
C SER A 35 -4.35 -0.77 -16.82
N CYS A 36 -3.85 -1.83 -17.46
CA CYS A 36 -2.41 -2.05 -17.57
C CYS A 36 -1.72 -0.97 -18.41
N GLY A 37 -0.62 -0.42 -17.88
CA GLY A 37 0.13 0.69 -18.46
C GLY A 37 -0.28 2.07 -17.95
N VAL A 38 -1.29 2.15 -17.07
CA VAL A 38 -1.78 3.39 -16.46
C VAL A 38 -1.25 3.54 -15.04
N THR A 39 -1.05 4.79 -14.60
CA THR A 39 -0.80 5.12 -13.20
C THR A 39 -2.12 5.41 -12.49
N VAL A 40 -2.43 4.64 -11.46
CA VAL A 40 -3.59 4.86 -10.59
C VAL A 40 -3.15 5.78 -9.45
N PRO A 41 -3.83 6.91 -9.18
CA PRO A 41 -3.47 7.79 -8.08
C PRO A 41 -3.73 7.09 -6.74
N VAL A 42 -2.68 6.92 -5.93
CA VAL A 42 -2.72 6.30 -4.61
C VAL A 42 -1.74 7.04 -3.72
N GLU A 43 -2.25 7.93 -2.87
CA GLU A 43 -1.44 8.80 -2.01
C GLU A 43 -0.51 8.04 -1.06
N GLN A 44 -0.89 6.81 -0.69
CA GLN A 44 -0.07 5.92 0.14
C GLN A 44 1.03 5.16 -0.63
N CYS A 45 1.11 5.30 -1.96
CA CYS A 45 2.07 4.58 -2.79
C CYS A 45 3.46 5.22 -2.73
N ASN A 46 4.18 5.02 -1.64
CA ASN A 46 5.55 5.52 -1.50
C ASN A 46 6.54 4.60 -2.24
N PRO A 47 7.30 5.09 -3.25
CA PRO A 47 8.29 4.28 -3.96
C PRO A 47 9.40 3.74 -3.06
N ALA A 48 9.70 4.40 -1.94
CA ALA A 48 10.69 3.96 -0.96
C ALA A 48 10.13 2.91 0.04
N ASP A 49 8.81 2.71 0.08
CA ASP A 49 8.20 1.73 0.98
C ASP A 49 7.98 0.40 0.24
N ALA A 50 8.65 -0.65 0.73
CA ALA A 50 8.52 -2.00 0.19
C ALA A 50 7.10 -2.55 0.35
N ALA A 51 6.40 -2.21 1.44
CA ALA A 51 5.04 -2.67 1.68
C ALA A 51 4.03 -2.00 0.73
N ALA A 52 4.18 -0.69 0.47
CA ALA A 52 3.38 0.00 -0.54
C ALA A 52 3.61 -0.57 -1.94
N ASN A 53 4.87 -0.88 -2.28
CA ASN A 53 5.19 -1.51 -3.56
C ASN A 53 4.63 -2.93 -3.70
N SER A 54 4.62 -3.74 -2.63
CA SER A 54 4.00 -5.07 -2.68
C SER A 54 2.49 -4.96 -2.86
N ALA A 55 1.83 -4.05 -2.13
CA ALA A 55 0.39 -3.83 -2.27
C ALA A 55 0.01 -3.38 -3.69
N CYS A 56 0.75 -2.43 -4.26
CA CYS A 56 0.60 -2.00 -5.65
C CYS A 56 0.82 -3.16 -6.65
N ARG A 57 1.82 -4.00 -6.39
CA ARG A 57 2.09 -5.17 -7.24
C ARG A 57 0.93 -6.17 -7.22
N ASP A 58 0.42 -6.49 -6.04
CA ASP A 58 -0.65 -7.46 -5.86
C ASP A 58 -1.94 -6.94 -6.49
N MET A 59 -2.29 -5.67 -6.25
CA MET A 59 -3.44 -5.01 -6.89
C MET A 59 -3.39 -5.08 -8.42
N CYS A 60 -2.26 -4.74 -9.04
CA CYS A 60 -2.15 -4.83 -10.49
C CYS A 60 -2.15 -6.28 -10.98
N HIS A 61 -1.52 -7.21 -10.25
CA HIS A 61 -1.44 -8.62 -10.63
C HIS A 61 -2.82 -9.29 -10.61
N TYR A 62 -3.56 -9.14 -9.52
CA TYR A 62 -4.93 -9.65 -9.41
C TYR A 62 -5.91 -8.91 -10.33
N GLY A 63 -5.54 -7.70 -10.81
CA GLY A 63 -6.24 -6.97 -11.86
C GLY A 63 -5.96 -7.44 -13.30
N GLY A 64 -5.10 -8.45 -13.49
CA GLY A 64 -4.76 -9.01 -14.81
C GLY A 64 -3.52 -8.43 -15.48
N CYS A 65 -2.74 -7.61 -14.79
CA CYS A 65 -1.49 -7.01 -15.28
C CYS A 65 -0.26 -7.79 -14.80
N ARG A 66 0.96 -7.45 -15.28
CA ARG A 66 2.23 -8.04 -14.79
C ARG A 66 2.69 -7.48 -13.42
N GLY A 67 1.74 -7.12 -12.58
CA GLY A 67 1.97 -6.35 -11.35
C GLY A 67 2.24 -4.88 -11.61
N GLY A 68 2.74 -4.17 -10.60
CA GLY A 68 2.90 -2.73 -10.60
C GLY A 68 4.02 -2.24 -9.69
N GLN A 69 4.26 -0.92 -9.73
CA GLN A 69 5.26 -0.24 -8.91
C GLN A 69 4.75 1.13 -8.48
N CYS A 70 5.08 1.54 -7.25
CA CYS A 70 4.82 2.89 -6.80
C CYS A 70 5.73 3.88 -7.53
N VAL A 71 5.14 4.98 -7.98
CA VAL A 71 5.80 6.08 -8.66
C VAL A 71 5.38 7.40 -8.03
N SER A 72 6.28 8.38 -8.06
CA SER A 72 5.94 9.77 -7.75
C SER A 72 5.58 10.46 -9.05
N ASP A 73 4.33 10.92 -9.23
CA ASP A 73 3.97 11.68 -10.42
C ASP A 73 4.45 13.13 -10.27
N GLY A 74 5.59 13.42 -10.91
CA GLY A 74 6.01 14.76 -11.31
C GLY A 74 6.82 15.61 -10.31
N PRO A 75 7.58 16.61 -10.83
CA PRO A 75 8.55 17.43 -10.07
C PRO A 75 7.94 18.43 -9.06
N PHE A 76 6.61 18.53 -8.97
CA PHE A 76 5.91 19.50 -8.12
C PHE A 76 5.06 18.88 -7.01
N GLY A 77 5.35 17.63 -6.60
CA GLY A 77 4.76 17.03 -5.39
C GLY A 77 3.25 16.77 -5.47
N GLY A 78 2.71 16.55 -6.68
CA GLY A 78 1.27 16.50 -6.95
C GLY A 78 0.59 15.13 -6.85
N GLY A 79 1.23 14.14 -6.24
CA GLY A 79 0.59 12.86 -5.93
C GLY A 79 1.50 11.65 -6.05
N ARG A 80 1.17 10.62 -5.27
CA ARG A 80 1.78 9.28 -5.39
C ARG A 80 0.84 8.38 -6.18
N GLY A 81 1.40 7.45 -6.95
CA GLY A 81 0.60 6.59 -7.81
C GLY A 81 1.16 5.19 -7.94
N CYS A 82 0.28 4.22 -8.22
CA CYS A 82 0.64 2.85 -8.55
C CYS A 82 0.59 2.67 -10.08
N ARG A 83 1.75 2.43 -10.71
CA ARG A 83 1.84 2.18 -12.15
C ARG A 83 1.78 0.69 -12.45
N CYS A 84 0.67 0.25 -13.05
CA CYS A 84 0.51 -1.14 -13.48
C CYS A 84 1.24 -1.42 -14.79
N ARG A 85 1.94 -2.55 -14.89
CA ARG A 85 2.72 -2.95 -16.07
C ARG A 85 1.90 -3.88 -16.97
N ARG A 86 1.96 -3.66 -18.29
CA ARG A 86 1.43 -4.63 -19.27
C ARG A 86 2.27 -5.91 -19.31
#